data_AF-A0AAN4HKD7-F1
#
_entry.id   AF-A0AAN4HKD7-F1
#
_cell.length_a   1.000
_cell.length_b   1.000
_cell.length_c   1.000
_cell.angle_alpha   90.00
_cell.angle_beta   90.00
_cell.angle_gamma   90.00
#
_symmetry.space_group_name_H-M   'P 1'
#
loop_
_entity.id
_entity.type
_entity.pdbx_description
1 polymer ?
#
loop_
_entity_poly.entity_id
_entity_poly.type
_entity_poly.pdbx_seq_one_letter_code
_entity_poly.pdbx_strand_id
1 'polypeptide(L)'
;MVTCTSIINRKNIVFGVIALPVTEFTGDFVDLRENLVAQDAHTPDGEAIREVRLYCYKGVVFIDREKPHVIYQAEVDYGTDKVWAREVDEFFGMQKLPSGELVKRFVMIETNK
;
A
#
# COMPACT_ATOMS: atom_id res chain seq x y z
N MET A 1 10.50 -6.49 -7.79
CA MET A 1 9.04 -6.68 -7.59
C MET A 1 8.89 -7.86 -6.65
N VAL A 2 8.27 -7.66 -5.48
CA VAL A 2 8.09 -8.71 -4.47
C VAL A 2 6.63 -9.11 -4.48
N THR A 3 6.36 -10.40 -4.67
CA THR A 3 4.99 -10.93 -4.62
C THR A 3 4.68 -11.40 -3.21
N CYS A 4 3.55 -10.97 -2.67
CA CYS A 4 3.03 -11.45 -1.40
C CYS A 4 1.68 -12.12 -1.60
N THR A 5 1.36 -13.12 -0.79
CA THR A 5 0.01 -13.73 -0.76
C THR A 5 -0.74 -13.27 0.48
N SER A 6 -1.99 -12.85 0.30
CA SER A 6 -2.93 -12.66 1.41
C SER A 6 -3.27 -14.00 2.04
N ILE A 7 -3.08 -14.15 3.36
CA ILE A 7 -3.39 -15.41 4.04
C ILE A 7 -4.88 -15.75 3.95
N ILE A 8 -5.73 -14.73 4.04
CA ILE A 8 -7.19 -14.91 4.15
C ILE A 8 -7.79 -15.27 2.79
N ASN A 9 -7.47 -14.49 1.76
CA ASN A 9 -8.12 -14.63 0.47
C ASN A 9 -7.30 -15.44 -0.53
N ARG A 10 -6.08 -15.87 -0.16
CA ARG A 10 -5.09 -16.53 -1.03
C ARG A 10 -4.82 -15.81 -2.36
N LYS A 11 -5.14 -14.52 -2.41
CA LYS A 11 -4.85 -13.65 -3.55
C LYS A 11 -3.44 -13.12 -3.46
N ASN A 12 -2.80 -13.02 -4.62
CA ASN A 12 -1.49 -12.42 -4.73
C ASN A 12 -1.61 -10.90 -4.77
N ILE A 13 -0.57 -10.24 -4.29
CA ILE A 13 -0.37 -8.81 -4.39
C ILE A 13 1.07 -8.56 -4.81
N VAL A 14 1.28 -7.45 -5.51
CA VAL A 14 2.61 -6.97 -5.86
C VAL A 14 2.96 -5.82 -4.94
N PHE A 15 3.99 -6.00 -4.12
CA PHE A 15 4.60 -4.91 -3.37
C PHE A 15 5.34 -3.97 -4.33
N GLY A 16 4.99 -2.69 -4.27
CA GLY A 16 5.64 -1.62 -5.02
C GLY A 16 6.72 -0.93 -4.19
N VAL A 17 6.30 -0.11 -3.23
CA VAL A 17 7.18 0.78 -2.46
C VAL A 17 6.56 1.14 -1.11
N ILE A 18 7.38 1.63 -0.17
CA ILE A 18 6.89 2.32 1.03
C ILE A 18 6.91 3.82 0.75
N ALA A 19 5.75 4.45 0.82
CA ALA A 19 5.60 5.90 0.74
C ALA A 19 5.69 6.52 2.13
N LEU A 20 6.54 7.53 2.28
CA LEU A 20 6.71 8.28 3.52
C LEU A 20 5.67 9.41 3.63
N PRO A 21 5.25 9.83 4.83
CA PRO A 21 4.43 11.03 5.00
C PRO A 21 5.05 12.23 4.29
N VAL A 22 4.23 13.03 3.60
CA VAL A 22 4.71 14.26 2.95
C VAL A 22 5.29 15.26 3.97
N THR A 23 4.88 15.17 5.23
CA THR A 23 5.42 15.95 6.36
C THR A 23 6.87 15.61 6.70
N GLU A 24 7.39 14.46 6.25
CA GLU A 24 8.80 14.09 6.38
C GLU A 24 9.68 14.66 5.26
N PHE A 25 9.08 15.27 4.24
CA PHE A 25 9.84 15.90 3.16
C PHE A 25 10.48 17.20 3.64
N THR A 26 11.80 17.30 3.48
CA THR A 26 12.62 18.44 3.94
C THR A 26 13.11 19.33 2.79
N GLY A 27 12.71 19.05 1.55
CA GLY A 27 13.03 19.86 0.37
C GLY A 27 12.03 20.97 0.11
N ASP A 28 12.15 21.63 -1.04
CA ASP A 28 11.16 22.60 -1.50
C ASP A 28 9.93 21.88 -2.07
N PHE A 29 8.75 22.18 -1.54
CA PHE A 29 7.49 21.56 -1.99
C PHE A 29 7.22 21.75 -3.49
N VAL A 30 7.78 22.78 -4.12
CA VAL A 30 7.68 22.97 -5.58
C VAL A 30 8.35 21.84 -6.37
N ASP A 31 9.28 21.12 -5.75
CA ASP A 31 9.97 19.99 -6.36
C ASP A 31 9.18 18.67 -6.23
N LEU A 32 8.15 18.61 -5.38
CA LEU A 32 7.28 17.45 -5.26
C LEU A 32 6.35 17.38 -6.46
N ARG A 33 6.58 16.40 -7.33
CA ARG A 33 5.67 16.12 -8.44
C ARG A 33 4.58 15.17 -7.98
N GLU A 34 3.33 15.55 -8.18
CA GLU A 34 2.22 14.61 -8.10
C GLU A 34 2.49 13.49 -9.11
N ASN A 35 2.56 12.25 -8.61
CA ASN A 35 3.00 11.10 -9.37
C ASN A 35 1.82 10.20 -9.72
N LEU A 36 1.03 9.84 -8.72
CA LEU A 36 -0.05 8.87 -8.86
C LEU A 36 -1.12 9.07 -7.79
N VAL A 37 -2.28 8.47 -8.01
CA VAL A 37 -3.35 8.37 -7.01
C VAL A 37 -3.48 6.91 -6.59
N ALA A 38 -3.44 6.66 -5.28
CA ALA A 38 -3.67 5.36 -4.68
C ALA A 38 -5.06 5.27 -4.04
N GLN A 39 -5.63 4.08 -4.01
CA GLN A 39 -6.86 3.78 -3.30
C GLN A 39 -6.59 3.49 -1.82
N ASP A 40 -7.32 4.12 -0.91
CA ASP A 40 -7.18 3.88 0.52
C ASP A 40 -7.78 2.52 0.91
N ALA A 41 -6.92 1.61 1.34
CA ALA A 41 -7.30 0.26 1.74
C ALA A 41 -8.05 0.20 3.09
N HIS A 42 -8.20 1.34 3.79
CA HIS A 42 -9.04 1.46 4.99
C HIS A 42 -10.43 2.01 4.68
N THR A 43 -10.76 2.29 3.42
CA THR A 43 -12.14 2.64 3.05
C THR A 43 -13.08 1.52 3.52
N PRO A 44 -14.09 1.80 4.36
CA PRO A 44 -15.05 0.79 4.80
C PRO A 44 -15.82 0.15 3.63
N ASP A 45 -16.18 -1.12 3.80
CA ASP A 45 -17.00 -1.82 2.82
C ASP A 45 -18.34 -1.10 2.62
N GLY A 46 -18.70 -0.85 1.35
CA GLY A 46 -19.94 -0.15 0.98
C GLY A 46 -19.80 1.38 0.92
N GLU A 47 -18.65 1.95 1.31
CA GLU A 47 -18.34 3.35 1.04
C GLU A 47 -17.64 3.54 -0.31
N ALA A 48 -17.75 4.76 -0.87
CA ALA A 48 -16.96 5.13 -2.03
C ALA A 48 -15.47 5.11 -1.68
N ILE A 49 -14.67 4.42 -2.50
CA ILE A 49 -13.22 4.29 -2.31
C ILE A 49 -12.59 5.67 -2.24
N ARG A 50 -11.88 5.95 -1.13
CA ARG A 50 -11.17 7.21 -0.96
C ARG A 50 -9.85 7.15 -1.71
N GLU A 51 -9.52 8.25 -2.36
CA GLU A 51 -8.27 8.43 -3.09
C GLU A 51 -7.23 9.14 -2.23
N VAL A 52 -5.97 8.78 -2.43
CA VAL A 52 -4.81 9.33 -1.72
C VAL A 52 -3.75 9.74 -2.71
N ARG A 53 -3.27 10.98 -2.59
CA ARG A 53 -2.25 11.52 -3.48
C ARG A 53 -0.87 10.98 -3.11
N LEU A 54 -0.13 10.59 -4.12
CA LEU A 54 1.28 10.22 -4.03
C LEU A 54 2.13 11.24 -4.77
N TYR A 55 3.24 11.60 -4.14
CA TYR A 55 4.25 12.50 -4.69
C TYR A 55 5.55 11.75 -4.90
N CYS A 56 6.38 12.20 -5.84
CA CYS A 56 7.69 11.63 -6.08
C CYS A 56 8.76 12.72 -6.11
N TYR A 57 9.85 12.48 -5.39
CA TYR A 57 11.06 13.28 -5.45
C TYR A 57 12.28 12.36 -5.48
N LYS A 58 13.05 12.44 -6.57
CA LYS A 58 14.30 11.66 -6.76
C LYS A 58 14.15 10.15 -6.46
N GLY A 59 13.00 9.58 -6.82
CA GLY A 59 12.71 8.15 -6.62
C GLY A 59 12.15 7.79 -5.24
N VAL A 60 12.08 8.75 -4.31
CA VAL A 60 11.36 8.58 -3.04
C VAL A 60 9.89 8.93 -3.26
N VAL A 61 9.00 8.05 -2.80
CA VAL A 61 7.56 8.27 -2.86
C VAL A 61 7.08 8.83 -1.52
N PHE A 62 6.26 9.87 -1.59
CA PHE A 62 5.60 10.47 -0.45
C PHE A 62 4.09 10.34 -0.57
N ILE A 63 3.37 10.35 0.56
CA ILE A 63 1.93 10.20 0.64
C ILE A 63 1.29 11.32 1.45
N ASP A 64 0.12 11.79 1.02
CA ASP A 64 -0.73 12.72 1.78
C ASP A 64 -1.46 12.00 2.94
N ARG A 65 -0.67 11.49 3.88
CA ARG A 65 -1.07 10.79 5.11
C ARG A 65 -0.02 11.01 6.20
N GLU A 66 -0.42 10.86 7.45
CA GLU A 66 0.45 11.09 8.62
C GLU A 66 1.44 9.96 8.89
N LYS A 67 1.19 8.76 8.36
CA LYS A 67 2.01 7.57 8.61
C LYS A 67 2.56 6.98 7.32
N PRO A 68 3.68 6.23 7.38
CA PRO A 68 4.17 5.48 6.24
C PRO A 68 3.15 4.46 5.72
N HIS A 69 3.02 4.36 4.40
CA HIS A 69 2.11 3.42 3.74
C HIS A 69 2.86 2.52 2.76
N VAL A 70 2.48 1.24 2.71
CA VAL A 70 2.82 0.36 1.61
C VAL A 70 1.92 0.66 0.43
N ILE A 71 2.53 0.90 -0.72
CA ILE A 71 1.85 0.99 -2.01
C ILE A 71 1.99 -0.36 -2.70
N TYR A 72 0.85 -0.99 -3.02
CA TYR A 72 0.79 -2.32 -3.61
C TYR A 72 -0.32 -2.43 -4.65
N GLN A 73 -0.22 -3.43 -5.53
CA GLN A 73 -1.27 -3.74 -6.49
C GLN A 73 -1.91 -5.08 -6.15
N ALA A 74 -3.25 -5.11 -6.10
CA ALA A 74 -4.00 -6.34 -5.90
C ALA A 74 -4.06 -7.16 -7.20
N GLU A 75 -4.12 -8.49 -7.10
CA GLU A 75 -4.21 -9.39 -8.26
C GLU A 75 -5.38 -9.08 -9.20
N VAL A 76 -6.51 -8.61 -8.65
CA VAL A 76 -7.68 -8.23 -9.46
C VAL A 76 -7.45 -6.98 -10.31
N ASP A 77 -6.44 -6.19 -9.98
CA ASP A 77 -6.11 -4.93 -10.65
C ASP A 77 -4.87 -5.06 -11.56
N TYR A 78 -4.31 -6.26 -11.72
CA TYR A 78 -3.17 -6.49 -12.59
C TYR A 78 -3.46 -6.06 -14.03
N GLY A 79 -2.48 -5.40 -14.66
CA GLY A 79 -2.61 -4.82 -15.99
C GLY A 79 -3.30 -3.45 -16.03
N THR A 80 -3.59 -2.86 -14.86
CA THR A 80 -4.11 -1.49 -14.74
C THR A 80 -3.13 -0.61 -13.96
N ASP A 81 -3.38 0.70 -13.93
CA ASP A 81 -2.61 1.65 -13.11
C ASP A 81 -3.12 1.74 -11.67
N LYS A 82 -4.13 0.95 -11.30
CA LYS A 82 -4.72 0.99 -9.95
C LYS A 82 -3.75 0.41 -8.94
N VAL A 83 -3.51 1.17 -7.88
CA VAL A 83 -2.72 0.78 -6.72
C VAL A 83 -3.44 1.13 -5.43
N TRP A 84 -3.09 0.44 -4.36
CA TRP A 84 -3.67 0.56 -3.04
C TRP A 84 -2.62 1.05 -2.05
N ALA A 85 -3.05 1.84 -1.07
CA ALA A 85 -2.25 2.30 0.06
C ALA A 85 -2.78 1.70 1.36
N ARG A 86 -1.90 1.10 2.17
CA ARG A 86 -2.19 0.62 3.53
C ARG A 86 -1.05 1.01 4.47
N GLU A 87 -1.35 1.33 5.73
CA GLU A 87 -0.31 1.64 6.72
C GLU A 87 0.69 0.48 6.82
N VAL A 88 1.99 0.81 6.95
CA VAL A 88 3.08 -0.19 7.03
C VAL A 88 2.83 -1.20 8.16
N ASP A 89 2.46 -0.71 9.34
CA ASP A 89 2.21 -1.56 10.52
C ASP A 89 1.05 -2.52 10.30
N GLU A 90 0.00 -2.10 9.58
CA GLU A 90 -1.13 -2.97 9.26
C GLU A 90 -0.82 -3.97 8.14
N PHE A 91 0.00 -3.55 7.18
CA PHE A 91 0.34 -4.37 6.03
C PHE A 91 1.21 -5.55 6.44
N PHE A 92 2.27 -5.29 7.22
CA PHE A 92 3.16 -6.35 7.73
C PHE A 92 2.69 -6.94 9.06
N GLY A 93 1.66 -6.36 9.69
CA GLY A 93 1.11 -6.77 10.96
C GLY A 93 0.15 -7.95 10.92
N MET A 94 -0.46 -8.17 12.08
CA MET A 94 -1.43 -9.24 12.30
C MET A 94 -2.86 -8.72 12.05
N GLN A 95 -3.69 -9.57 11.47
CA GLN A 95 -5.12 -9.36 11.32
C GLN A 95 -5.87 -10.38 12.15
N LYS A 96 -6.89 -9.90 12.88
CA LYS A 96 -7.81 -10.76 13.62
C LYS A 96 -8.90 -11.32 12.70
N LEU A 97 -9.03 -12.63 12.67
CA LEU A 97 -10.10 -13.34 11.98
C LEU A 97 -11.41 -13.30 12.78
N PRO A 98 -12.57 -13.54 12.14
CA PRO A 98 -13.84 -13.70 12.85
C PRO A 98 -13.81 -14.82 13.92
N SER A 99 -12.96 -15.83 13.74
CA SER A 99 -12.70 -16.89 14.73
C SER A 99 -11.97 -16.41 15.98
N GLY A 100 -11.43 -15.18 15.97
CA GLY A 100 -10.60 -14.61 17.03
C GLY A 100 -9.10 -14.85 16.86
N GLU A 101 -8.70 -15.72 15.93
CA GLU A 101 -7.30 -16.02 15.62
C GLU A 101 -6.58 -14.79 15.00
N LEU A 102 -5.31 -14.60 15.34
CA LEU A 102 -4.44 -13.59 14.74
C LEU A 102 -3.56 -14.24 13.68
N VAL A 103 -3.65 -13.76 12.44
CA VAL A 103 -2.82 -14.24 11.33
C VAL A 103 -2.08 -13.08 10.69
N LYS A 104 -0.89 -13.32 10.10
CA LYS A 104 -0.25 -12.29 9.27
C LYS A 104 -1.15 -11.91 8.11
N ARG A 105 -1.24 -10.62 7.77
CA ARG A 105 -2.09 -10.19 6.65
C ARG A 105 -1.57 -10.68 5.31
N PHE A 106 -0.26 -10.54 5.12
CA PHE A 106 0.46 -10.96 3.92
C PHE A 106 1.70 -11.77 4.28
N VAL A 107 2.01 -12.76 3.45
CA VAL A 107 3.27 -13.53 3.52
C VAL A 107 4.00 -13.35 2.21
N MET A 108 5.29 -13.05 2.29
CA MET A 108 6.15 -12.99 1.11
C MET A 108 6.25 -14.38 0.49
N ILE A 109 6.04 -14.48 -0.82
CA ILE A 109 6.32 -15.71 -1.55
C ILE A 109 7.77 -15.61 -2.01
N GLU A 110 8.62 -16.54 -1.57
CA GLU A 110 9.93 -16.69 -2.20
C GLU A 110 9.71 -17.08 -3.67
N THR A 111 10.07 -16.17 -4.56
CA THR A 111 10.18 -16.51 -5.98
C THR A 111 11.50 -17.25 -6.14
N ASN A 112 11.43 -18.59 -6.18
CA ASN A 112 12.54 -19.39 -6.67
C ASN A 112 12.91 -18.88 -8.06
N LYS A 113 14.11 -18.31 -8.18
CA LYS A 113 14.68 -17.84 -9.44
C LYS A 113 15.00 -19.01 -10.37
#